data_AF-A0A9E2EFY0-F1
#
_entry.id   AF-A0A9E2EFY0-F1
#
_cell.length_a   1.000
_cell.length_b   1.000
_cell.length_c   1.000
_cell.angle_alpha   90.00
_cell.angle_beta   90.00
_cell.angle_gamma   90.00
#
_symmetry.space_group_name_H-M   'P 1'
#
loop_
_entity.id
_entity.type
_entity.pdbx_description
1 polymer ?
#
loop_
_entity_poly.entity_id
_entity_poly.type
_entity_poly.pdbx_seq_one_letter_code
_entity_poly.pdbx_strand_id
1 'polypeptide(L)'
;MEALTSQQAILIGAALLIGVGVGWLIRAASNGRLTDMLNDEWQTKLDGVIRERDRLTAETATLRSNIEDQESVVRRHEIAISRGRTALDSAHEKEKLMAKDLFNLRAEREGFKTKMLTFQNALVAMKRQSTELHEEFVKSSNVYKRELAKAFEKRKALEMKLEDARLEHESFSNLLQASRSEQQSVNKMLDASRNRLQDLDKLEQQVITLEADKAELKHDCILAQQEIETLRRDLAELDELKVQNKELSHCLKSMEKSRRQHEEDAKRYREAAGQYEKHSETLRMQLDDVERHFADMEKQQRKALKQARRATNGAALNGEQKLENQPESDKEVDDLKAIVGIGKVFEHTLNDLGIFTFKQIANFTIEDVARVNAELKEFKGRMEQDDWIGQAKELYYKKYADAKEVVDSV
;
A
#
# COMPACT_ATOMS: atom_id res chain seq x y z
N MET A 1 -27.25 -2.15 -238.58
CA MET A 1 -26.77 -0.77 -238.35
C MET A 1 -25.53 -0.87 -237.48
N GLU A 2 -24.34 -1.04 -238.06
CA GLU A 2 -23.58 -0.10 -238.92
C GLU A 2 -22.79 0.91 -238.05
N ALA A 3 -21.52 1.24 -238.33
CA ALA A 3 -20.68 0.84 -239.47
C ALA A 3 -19.25 0.46 -239.04
N LEU A 4 -18.50 -0.16 -239.96
CA LEU A 4 -17.03 -0.26 -239.88
C LEU A 4 -16.43 1.15 -240.00
N THR A 5 -15.28 1.41 -239.36
CA THR A 5 -14.03 1.89 -240.01
C THR A 5 -12.90 2.14 -238.99
N SER A 6 -11.65 1.94 -239.42
CA SER A 6 -10.42 2.43 -238.77
C SER A 6 -10.29 2.23 -237.24
N GLN A 7 -10.68 1.11 -236.66
CA GLN A 7 -10.05 -0.22 -236.80
C GLN A 7 -8.54 -0.26 -236.44
N GLN A 8 -8.25 -0.67 -235.20
CA GLN A 8 -7.23 -1.64 -234.75
C GLN A 8 -5.72 -1.47 -235.11
N ALA A 9 -5.31 -0.57 -236.01
CA ALA A 9 -3.91 -0.45 -236.42
C ALA A 9 -2.99 0.13 -235.32
N ILE A 10 -3.42 1.18 -234.62
CA ILE A 10 -2.57 1.90 -233.64
C ILE A 10 -2.34 1.09 -232.36
N LEU A 11 -3.35 0.34 -231.90
CA LEU A 11 -3.22 -0.52 -230.71
C LEU A 11 -2.24 -1.68 -230.91
N ILE A 12 -2.07 -2.15 -232.15
CA ILE A 12 -1.06 -3.16 -232.52
C ILE A 12 0.29 -2.47 -232.81
N GLY A 13 0.27 -1.30 -233.44
CA GLY A 13 1.44 -0.54 -233.89
C GLY A 13 2.34 0.07 -232.80
N ALA A 14 1.98 -0.01 -231.51
CA ALA A 14 2.82 0.49 -230.41
C ALA A 14 3.06 -0.52 -229.26
N ALA A 15 2.34 -1.64 -229.22
CA ALA A 15 2.71 -2.78 -228.34
C ALA A 15 4.13 -3.29 -228.67
N LEU A 16 4.53 -3.19 -229.95
CA LEU A 16 5.89 -3.42 -230.42
C LEU A 16 6.93 -2.44 -229.85
N LEU A 17 6.59 -1.15 -229.65
CA LEU A 17 7.52 -0.18 -229.04
C LEU A 17 7.74 -0.47 -227.55
N ILE A 18 6.70 -0.89 -226.83
CA ILE A 18 6.81 -1.36 -225.45
C ILE A 18 7.68 -2.63 -225.40
N GLY A 19 7.50 -3.56 -226.34
CA GLY A 19 8.34 -4.75 -226.49
C GLY A 19 9.82 -4.44 -226.73
N VAL A 20 10.12 -3.47 -227.61
CA VAL A 20 11.51 -3.03 -227.88
C VAL A 20 12.14 -2.34 -226.67
N GLY A 21 11.38 -1.50 -225.94
CA GLY A 21 11.86 -0.85 -224.71
C GLY A 21 12.18 -1.85 -223.60
N VAL A 22 11.30 -2.83 -223.38
CA VAL A 22 11.53 -3.92 -222.42
C VAL A 22 12.70 -4.82 -222.85
N GLY A 23 12.88 -5.06 -224.15
CA GLY A 23 14.06 -5.74 -224.69
C GLY A 23 15.38 -5.01 -224.40
N TRP A 24 15.37 -3.67 -224.38
CA TRP A 24 16.55 -2.87 -224.02
C TRP A 24 16.87 -2.96 -222.52
N LEU A 25 15.83 -2.90 -221.66
CA LEU A 25 15.97 -3.12 -220.21
C LEU A 25 16.53 -4.51 -219.87
N ILE A 26 16.03 -5.57 -220.53
CA ILE A 26 16.49 -6.95 -220.32
C ILE A 26 17.93 -7.14 -220.83
N ARG A 27 18.34 -6.42 -221.90
CA ARG A 27 19.75 -6.47 -222.38
C ARG A 27 20.71 -5.62 -221.55
N ALA A 28 20.23 -4.62 -220.81
CA ALA A 28 21.03 -3.89 -219.82
C ALA A 28 21.32 -4.72 -218.55
N ALA A 29 20.46 -5.71 -218.24
CA ALA A 29 20.59 -6.57 -217.07
C ALA A 29 21.77 -7.57 -217.10
N SER A 30 22.55 -7.64 -218.20
CA SER A 30 23.71 -8.54 -218.31
C SER A 30 24.99 -8.03 -217.64
N ASN A 31 24.94 -6.93 -216.88
CA ASN A 31 26.06 -6.38 -216.10
C ASN A 31 25.88 -6.66 -214.59
N GLY A 32 26.13 -7.91 -214.19
CA GLY A 32 26.08 -8.37 -212.79
C GLY A 32 27.22 -7.84 -211.91
N ARG A 33 27.33 -6.51 -211.81
CA ARG A 33 28.32 -5.80 -210.97
C ARG A 33 27.66 -4.78 -210.04
N LEU A 34 26.47 -4.29 -210.40
CA LEU A 34 25.67 -3.38 -209.60
C LEU A 34 24.85 -4.08 -208.51
N THR A 35 24.40 -5.32 -208.75
CA THR A 35 23.67 -6.15 -207.78
C THR A 35 24.50 -6.41 -206.53
N ASP A 36 25.75 -6.81 -206.74
CA ASP A 36 26.63 -7.31 -205.69
C ASP A 36 27.12 -6.15 -204.83
N MET A 37 27.47 -5.01 -205.45
CA MET A 37 27.77 -3.77 -204.75
C MET A 37 26.59 -3.29 -203.91
N LEU A 38 25.35 -3.36 -204.42
CA LEU A 38 24.17 -2.96 -203.65
C LEU A 38 23.96 -3.89 -202.45
N ASN A 39 24.12 -5.21 -202.63
CA ASN A 39 23.96 -6.19 -201.57
C ASN A 39 25.00 -6.01 -200.46
N ASP A 40 26.26 -5.73 -200.80
CA ASP A 40 27.35 -5.48 -199.85
C ASP A 40 27.14 -4.15 -199.08
N GLU A 41 26.63 -3.11 -199.76
CA GLU A 41 26.22 -1.85 -199.12
C GLU A 41 25.03 -2.04 -198.16
N TRP A 42 24.04 -2.88 -198.52
CA TRP A 42 22.91 -3.21 -197.66
C TRP A 42 23.31 -4.13 -196.49
N GLN A 43 24.26 -5.06 -196.68
CA GLN A 43 24.80 -5.89 -195.60
C GLN A 43 25.62 -5.05 -194.61
N THR A 44 26.51 -4.19 -195.07
CA THR A 44 27.28 -3.29 -194.17
C THR A 44 26.38 -2.31 -193.41
N LYS A 45 25.29 -1.82 -194.03
CA LYS A 45 24.23 -1.06 -193.33
C LYS A 45 23.48 -1.91 -192.30
N LEU A 46 23.09 -3.13 -192.65
CA LEU A 46 22.39 -4.05 -191.75
C LEU A 46 23.26 -4.41 -190.53
N ASP A 47 24.54 -4.73 -190.74
CA ASP A 47 25.51 -4.99 -189.68
C ASP A 47 25.78 -3.76 -188.81
N GLY A 48 25.70 -2.55 -189.38
CA GLY A 48 25.75 -1.30 -188.63
C GLY A 48 24.55 -1.14 -187.70
N VAL A 49 23.35 -1.39 -188.20
CA VAL A 49 22.10 -1.36 -187.41
C VAL A 49 22.08 -2.48 -186.36
N ILE A 50 22.60 -3.68 -186.68
CA ILE A 50 22.77 -4.79 -185.73
C ILE A 50 23.75 -4.40 -184.62
N ARG A 51 24.92 -3.83 -184.96
CA ARG A 51 25.89 -3.37 -183.96
C ARG A 51 25.33 -2.28 -183.05
N GLU A 52 24.58 -1.31 -183.58
CA GLU A 52 23.99 -0.26 -182.75
C GLU A 52 22.79 -0.78 -181.93
N ARG A 53 21.99 -1.73 -182.45
CA ARG A 53 21.00 -2.48 -181.67
C ARG A 53 21.65 -3.22 -180.51
N ASP A 54 22.75 -3.93 -180.76
CA ASP A 54 23.42 -4.75 -179.74
C ASP A 54 24.15 -3.90 -178.71
N ARG A 55 24.69 -2.75 -179.12
CA ARG A 55 25.17 -1.69 -178.23
C ARG A 55 24.07 -1.16 -177.32
N LEU A 56 22.92 -0.75 -177.89
CA LEU A 56 21.76 -0.28 -177.12
C LEU A 56 21.15 -1.39 -176.24
N THR A 57 21.27 -2.65 -176.65
CA THR A 57 20.85 -3.81 -175.84
C THR A 57 21.79 -4.03 -174.65
N ALA A 58 23.11 -3.86 -174.85
CA ALA A 58 24.08 -3.88 -173.77
C ALA A 58 23.91 -2.67 -172.81
N GLU A 59 23.66 -1.47 -173.34
CA GLU A 59 23.44 -0.26 -172.54
C GLU A 59 22.12 -0.32 -171.76
N THR A 60 21.04 -0.84 -172.34
CA THR A 60 19.80 -1.09 -171.59
C THR A 60 19.91 -2.25 -170.60
N ALA A 61 20.82 -3.21 -170.81
CA ALA A 61 21.15 -4.24 -169.82
C ALA A 61 21.97 -3.70 -168.64
N THR A 62 22.98 -2.85 -168.87
CA THR A 62 23.73 -2.21 -167.78
C THR A 62 22.89 -1.20 -167.01
N LEU A 63 22.04 -0.41 -167.69
CA LEU A 63 21.06 0.45 -167.03
C LEU A 63 20.06 -0.36 -166.19
N ARG A 64 19.59 -1.53 -166.67
CA ARG A 64 18.72 -2.42 -165.89
C ARG A 64 19.43 -2.97 -164.65
N SER A 65 20.68 -3.42 -164.78
CA SER A 65 21.49 -3.86 -163.64
C SER A 65 21.67 -2.75 -162.61
N ASN A 66 21.99 -1.54 -163.05
CA ASN A 66 22.15 -0.37 -162.18
C ASN A 66 20.84 -0.02 -161.44
N ILE A 67 19.68 -0.15 -162.10
CA ILE A 67 18.37 0.06 -161.49
C ILE A 67 18.08 -1.04 -160.44
N GLU A 68 18.33 -2.31 -160.76
CA GLU A 68 18.12 -3.44 -159.84
C GLU A 68 19.05 -3.35 -158.61
N ASP A 69 20.30 -2.94 -158.80
CA ASP A 69 21.24 -2.60 -157.73
C ASP A 69 20.74 -1.43 -156.88
N GLN A 70 20.27 -0.34 -157.49
CA GLN A 70 19.69 0.80 -156.78
C GLN A 70 18.44 0.40 -155.97
N GLU A 71 17.53 -0.38 -156.55
CA GLU A 71 16.38 -0.93 -155.81
C GLU A 71 16.83 -1.81 -154.64
N SER A 72 17.89 -2.62 -154.80
CA SER A 72 18.45 -3.43 -153.71
C SER A 72 19.01 -2.56 -152.58
N VAL A 73 19.56 -1.38 -152.90
CA VAL A 73 20.05 -0.40 -151.93
C VAL A 73 18.86 0.27 -151.23
N VAL A 74 17.82 0.69 -151.97
CA VAL A 74 16.59 1.28 -151.42
C VAL A 74 15.89 0.29 -150.49
N ARG A 75 15.64 -0.96 -150.92
CA ARG A 75 15.05 -2.02 -150.07
C ARG A 75 15.85 -2.25 -148.78
N ARG A 76 17.20 -2.20 -148.84
CA ARG A 76 18.06 -2.28 -147.65
C ARG A 76 17.91 -1.05 -146.73
N HIS A 77 17.77 0.16 -147.29
CA HIS A 77 17.55 1.38 -146.53
C HIS A 77 16.14 1.43 -145.90
N GLU A 78 15.10 0.96 -146.58
CA GLU A 78 13.74 0.84 -146.03
C GLU A 78 13.68 -0.14 -144.85
N ILE A 79 14.37 -1.28 -144.96
CA ILE A 79 14.52 -2.24 -143.85
C ILE A 79 15.34 -1.63 -142.69
N ALA A 80 16.35 -0.83 -142.97
CA ALA A 80 17.12 -0.13 -141.93
C ALA A 80 16.28 0.97 -141.23
N ILE A 81 15.51 1.75 -142.00
CA ILE A 81 14.63 2.82 -141.50
C ILE A 81 13.48 2.23 -140.67
N SER A 82 12.83 1.15 -141.13
CA SER A 82 11.76 0.49 -140.37
C SER A 82 12.28 -0.13 -139.06
N ARG A 83 13.45 -0.79 -139.08
CA ARG A 83 14.12 -1.25 -137.85
C ARG A 83 14.45 -0.08 -136.92
N GLY A 84 15.06 0.99 -137.43
CA GLY A 84 15.36 2.20 -136.68
C GLY A 84 14.12 2.83 -136.04
N ARG A 85 12.99 2.85 -136.77
CA ARG A 85 11.69 3.32 -136.26
C ARG A 85 11.19 2.45 -135.12
N THR A 86 11.12 1.13 -135.28
CA THR A 86 10.69 0.22 -134.19
C THR A 86 11.61 0.28 -132.96
N ALA A 87 12.91 0.53 -133.15
CA ALA A 87 13.85 0.74 -132.06
C ALA A 87 13.62 2.08 -131.34
N LEU A 88 13.31 3.15 -132.09
CA LEU A 88 12.94 4.46 -131.54
C LEU A 88 11.61 4.41 -130.80
N ASP A 89 10.59 3.76 -131.35
CA ASP A 89 9.28 3.55 -130.72
C ASP A 89 9.44 2.76 -129.41
N SER A 90 10.27 1.71 -129.40
CA SER A 90 10.61 0.95 -128.20
C SER A 90 11.42 1.76 -127.18
N ALA A 91 12.30 2.66 -127.63
CA ALA A 91 13.04 3.56 -126.75
C ALA A 91 12.12 4.61 -126.11
N HIS A 92 11.15 5.15 -126.86
CA HIS A 92 10.21 6.15 -126.36
C HIS A 92 9.20 5.55 -125.37
N GLU A 93 8.71 4.33 -125.59
CA GLU A 93 7.85 3.67 -124.58
C GLU A 93 8.63 3.32 -123.29
N LYS A 94 9.94 3.02 -123.39
CA LYS A 94 10.84 2.88 -122.23
C LYS A 94 11.05 4.20 -121.51
N GLU A 95 11.30 5.29 -122.24
CA GLU A 95 11.42 6.66 -121.70
C GLU A 95 10.14 7.04 -120.93
N LYS A 96 8.97 6.79 -121.52
CA LYS A 96 7.65 7.02 -120.93
C LYS A 96 7.39 6.17 -119.67
N LEU A 97 7.83 4.90 -119.66
CA LEU A 97 7.79 4.06 -118.46
C LEU A 97 8.72 4.59 -117.36
N MET A 98 9.98 4.92 -117.70
CA MET A 98 10.94 5.53 -116.76
C MET A 98 10.44 6.87 -116.21
N ALA A 99 9.77 7.69 -117.02
CA ALA A 99 9.17 8.94 -116.57
C ALA A 99 8.04 8.72 -115.55
N LYS A 100 7.22 7.68 -115.75
CA LYS A 100 6.19 7.26 -114.79
C LYS A 100 6.82 6.75 -113.48
N ASP A 101 7.87 5.94 -113.56
CA ASP A 101 8.53 5.39 -112.36
C ASP A 101 9.28 6.49 -111.60
N LEU A 102 9.91 7.45 -112.28
CA LEU A 102 10.48 8.66 -111.69
C LEU A 102 9.43 9.56 -111.04
N PHE A 103 8.20 9.61 -111.57
CA PHE A 103 7.09 10.31 -110.93
C PHE A 103 6.65 9.60 -109.63
N ASN A 104 6.49 8.28 -109.67
CA ASN A 104 6.14 7.46 -108.50
C ASN A 104 7.20 7.61 -107.39
N LEU A 105 8.48 7.46 -107.72
CA LEU A 105 9.60 7.61 -106.77
C LEU A 105 9.69 9.04 -106.18
N ARG A 106 9.30 10.08 -106.93
CA ARG A 106 9.18 11.45 -106.39
C ARG A 106 8.02 11.57 -105.39
N ALA A 107 6.86 11.00 -105.71
CA ALA A 107 5.70 11.00 -104.82
C ALA A 107 6.00 10.23 -103.52
N GLU A 108 6.63 9.05 -103.63
CA GLU A 108 7.11 8.29 -102.47
C GLU A 108 8.13 9.08 -101.64
N ARG A 109 9.13 9.72 -102.28
CA ARG A 109 10.14 10.54 -101.59
C ARG A 109 9.52 11.68 -100.78
N GLU A 110 8.54 12.41 -101.33
CA GLU A 110 7.83 13.46 -100.59
C GLU A 110 6.92 12.86 -99.49
N GLY A 111 6.35 11.66 -99.71
CA GLY A 111 5.68 10.86 -98.68
C GLY A 111 6.60 10.43 -97.53
N PHE A 112 7.86 10.07 -97.81
CA PHE A 112 8.87 9.77 -96.78
C PHE A 112 9.34 11.03 -96.06
N LYS A 113 9.51 12.15 -96.78
CA LYS A 113 9.92 13.45 -96.22
C LYS A 113 8.87 14.04 -95.28
N THR A 114 7.59 13.95 -95.63
CA THR A 114 6.49 14.33 -94.73
C THR A 114 6.42 13.44 -93.49
N LYS A 115 6.53 12.11 -93.66
CA LYS A 115 6.65 11.17 -92.51
C LYS A 115 7.84 11.50 -91.61
N MET A 116 9.03 11.73 -92.16
CA MET A 116 10.21 12.15 -91.41
C MET A 116 10.00 13.44 -90.63
N LEU A 117 9.33 14.44 -91.22
CA LEU A 117 8.99 15.68 -90.52
C LEU A 117 8.00 15.44 -89.35
N THR A 118 6.97 14.61 -89.55
CA THR A 118 6.06 14.25 -88.45
C THR A 118 6.76 13.47 -87.33
N PHE A 119 7.69 12.58 -87.67
CA PHE A 119 8.50 11.83 -86.70
C PHE A 119 9.49 12.73 -85.96
N GLN A 120 10.14 13.68 -86.65
CA GLN A 120 10.99 14.69 -86.04
C GLN A 120 10.20 15.57 -85.06
N ASN A 121 9.00 16.02 -85.43
CA ASN A 121 8.13 16.78 -84.55
C ASN A 121 7.69 15.96 -83.32
N ALA A 122 7.36 14.68 -83.50
CA ALA A 122 7.03 13.76 -82.41
C ALA A 122 8.24 13.54 -81.47
N LEU A 123 9.46 13.39 -82.00
CA LEU A 123 10.68 13.29 -81.19
C LEU A 123 10.96 14.57 -80.40
N VAL A 124 10.70 15.75 -80.96
CA VAL A 124 10.84 17.04 -80.25
C VAL A 124 9.79 17.16 -79.14
N ALA A 125 8.53 16.79 -79.41
CA ALA A 125 7.48 16.76 -78.40
C ALA A 125 7.79 15.76 -77.26
N MET A 126 8.25 14.55 -77.58
CA MET A 126 8.64 13.54 -76.60
C MET A 126 9.84 13.99 -75.75
N LYS A 127 10.86 14.62 -76.36
CA LYS A 127 11.98 15.23 -75.62
C LYS A 127 11.49 16.31 -74.66
N ARG A 128 10.59 17.19 -75.11
CA ARG A 128 9.99 18.24 -74.27
C ARG A 128 9.22 17.66 -73.09
N GLN A 129 8.35 16.68 -73.32
CA GLN A 129 7.62 15.99 -72.25
C GLN A 129 8.57 15.30 -71.25
N SER A 130 9.66 14.70 -71.75
CA SER A 130 10.69 14.10 -70.88
C SER A 130 11.42 15.14 -70.02
N THR A 131 11.68 16.34 -70.53
CA THR A 131 12.27 17.43 -69.74
C THR A 131 11.28 18.02 -68.74
N GLU A 132 10.02 18.21 -69.10
CA GLU A 132 8.96 18.70 -68.21
C GLU A 132 8.71 17.71 -67.06
N LEU A 133 8.63 16.41 -67.35
CA LEU A 133 8.51 15.35 -66.33
C LEU A 133 9.74 15.29 -65.41
N HIS A 134 10.95 15.48 -65.95
CA HIS A 134 12.17 15.54 -65.13
C HIS A 134 12.20 16.77 -64.22
N GLU A 135 11.73 17.93 -64.71
CA GLU A 135 11.63 19.15 -63.91
C GLU A 135 10.64 18.97 -62.74
N GLU A 136 9.47 18.38 -62.97
CA GLU A 136 8.50 18.07 -61.90
C GLU A 136 9.00 17.00 -60.93
N PHE A 137 9.78 16.01 -61.40
CA PHE A 137 10.47 15.06 -60.51
C PHE A 137 11.50 15.76 -59.61
N VAL A 138 12.27 16.71 -60.16
CA VAL A 138 13.24 17.50 -59.37
C VAL A 138 12.52 18.45 -58.39
N LYS A 139 11.44 19.12 -58.80
CA LYS A 139 10.61 19.96 -57.93
C LYS A 139 10.04 19.18 -56.76
N SER A 140 9.37 18.06 -57.03
CA SER A 140 8.78 17.19 -56.01
C SER A 140 9.85 16.57 -55.08
N SER A 141 10.96 16.07 -55.63
CA SER A 141 12.12 15.62 -54.83
C SER A 141 12.63 16.72 -53.87
N ASN A 142 12.70 17.97 -54.34
CA ASN A 142 13.13 19.11 -53.53
C ASN A 142 12.04 19.63 -52.57
N VAL A 143 10.76 19.30 -52.76
CA VAL A 143 9.71 19.46 -51.72
C VAL A 143 9.91 18.40 -50.63
N TYR A 144 10.02 17.12 -50.99
CA TYR A 144 10.19 16.03 -50.03
C TYR A 144 11.46 16.19 -49.17
N LYS A 145 12.59 16.61 -49.76
CA LYS A 145 13.82 16.93 -49.01
C LYS A 145 13.61 18.04 -47.96
N ARG A 146 12.80 19.06 -48.26
CA ARG A 146 12.51 20.17 -47.34
C ARG A 146 11.56 19.76 -46.22
N GLU A 147 10.52 18.99 -46.52
CA GLU A 147 9.64 18.45 -45.46
C GLU A 147 10.34 17.41 -44.58
N LEU A 148 11.23 16.59 -45.16
CA LEU A 148 12.08 15.67 -44.42
C LEU A 148 13.06 16.41 -43.49
N ALA A 149 13.69 17.50 -43.97
CA ALA A 149 14.55 18.35 -43.13
C ALA A 149 13.75 19.00 -41.97
N LYS A 150 12.55 19.53 -42.24
CA LYS A 150 11.64 20.03 -41.18
C LYS A 150 11.25 18.93 -40.19
N ALA A 151 11.05 17.69 -40.64
CA ALA A 151 10.74 16.56 -39.78
C ALA A 151 11.95 16.18 -38.90
N PHE A 152 13.17 16.23 -39.42
CA PHE A 152 14.39 16.03 -38.63
C PHE A 152 14.61 17.13 -37.58
N GLU A 153 14.44 18.41 -37.91
CA GLU A 153 14.56 19.48 -36.89
C GLU A 153 13.44 19.40 -35.83
N LYS A 154 12.20 19.07 -36.23
CA LYS A 154 11.11 18.78 -35.27
C LYS A 154 11.46 17.59 -34.35
N ARG A 155 12.01 16.51 -34.90
CA ARG A 155 12.45 15.33 -34.14
C ARG A 155 13.54 15.71 -33.15
N LYS A 156 14.58 16.41 -33.59
CA LYS A 156 15.70 16.88 -32.74
C LYS A 156 15.21 17.79 -31.60
N ALA A 157 14.27 18.69 -31.88
CA ALA A 157 13.65 19.55 -30.86
C ALA A 157 12.77 18.76 -29.85
N LEU A 158 12.20 17.62 -30.26
CA LEU A 158 11.50 16.71 -29.36
C LEU A 158 12.48 15.83 -28.55
N GLU A 159 13.58 15.38 -29.16
CA GLU A 159 14.64 14.63 -28.49
C GLU A 159 15.32 15.48 -27.40
N MET A 160 15.57 16.77 -27.64
CA MET A 160 16.03 17.70 -26.61
C MET A 160 15.03 17.80 -25.44
N LYS A 161 13.75 18.10 -25.71
CA LYS A 161 12.71 18.21 -24.67
C LYS A 161 12.51 16.93 -23.87
N LEU A 162 12.72 15.77 -24.50
CA LEU A 162 12.65 14.47 -23.84
C LEU A 162 13.85 14.23 -22.92
N GLU A 163 15.02 14.79 -23.25
CA GLU A 163 16.20 14.77 -22.37
C GLU A 163 16.06 15.78 -21.22
N ASP A 164 15.56 16.99 -21.48
CA ASP A 164 15.22 17.98 -20.45
C ASP A 164 14.28 17.36 -19.40
N ALA A 165 13.19 16.71 -19.85
CA ALA A 165 12.23 16.02 -18.98
C ALA A 165 12.81 14.79 -18.26
N ARG A 166 13.85 14.13 -18.80
CA ARG A 166 14.59 13.06 -18.10
C ARG A 166 15.43 13.62 -16.96
N LEU A 167 16.14 14.73 -17.18
CA LEU A 167 16.93 15.40 -16.16
C LEU A 167 16.04 15.95 -15.03
N GLU A 168 14.88 16.51 -15.37
CA GLU A 168 13.85 16.85 -14.38
C GLU A 168 13.41 15.61 -13.57
N HIS A 169 13.04 14.51 -14.24
CA HIS A 169 12.62 13.27 -13.58
C HIS A 169 13.72 12.67 -12.69
N GLU A 170 15.00 12.70 -13.11
CA GLU A 170 16.13 12.27 -12.30
C GLU A 170 16.29 13.15 -11.06
N SER A 171 16.15 14.48 -11.19
CA SER A 171 16.18 15.41 -10.05
C SER A 171 15.06 15.14 -9.05
N PHE A 172 13.83 14.87 -9.53
CA PHE A 172 12.69 14.48 -8.68
C PHE A 172 12.91 13.11 -8.01
N SER A 173 13.50 12.14 -8.72
CA SER A 173 13.85 10.83 -8.16
C SER A 173 14.88 10.96 -7.03
N ASN A 174 15.91 11.77 -7.23
CA ASN A 174 16.94 12.04 -6.22
C ASN A 174 16.37 12.77 -4.99
N LEU A 175 15.48 13.75 -5.20
CA LEU A 175 14.77 14.44 -4.12
C LEU A 175 13.84 13.50 -3.33
N LEU A 176 13.13 12.61 -4.02
CA LEU A 176 12.25 11.62 -3.40
C LEU A 176 13.05 10.56 -2.62
N GLN A 177 14.23 10.17 -3.12
CA GLN A 177 15.16 9.30 -2.39
C GLN A 177 15.72 9.98 -1.14
N ALA A 178 16.07 11.27 -1.20
CA ALA A 178 16.50 12.06 -0.04
C ALA A 178 15.39 12.11 1.02
N SER A 179 14.19 12.56 0.64
CA SER A 179 13.00 12.63 1.52
C SER A 179 12.65 11.26 2.13
N ARG A 180 12.79 10.17 1.38
CA ARG A 180 12.59 8.80 1.89
C ARG A 180 13.65 8.36 2.89
N SER A 181 14.90 8.80 2.75
CA SER A 181 15.97 8.50 3.71
C SER A 181 15.85 9.35 4.99
N GLU A 182 15.40 10.61 4.87
CA GLU A 182 14.98 11.44 6.00
C GLU A 182 13.81 10.80 6.76
N GLN A 183 12.76 10.35 6.06
CA GLN A 183 11.64 9.65 6.67
C GLN A 183 12.07 8.36 7.40
N GLN A 184 13.01 7.59 6.83
CA GLN A 184 13.59 6.43 7.52
C GLN A 184 14.40 6.83 8.77
N SER A 185 15.09 7.97 8.76
CA SER A 185 15.80 8.51 9.92
C SER A 185 14.83 8.93 11.03
N VAL A 186 13.76 9.65 10.67
CA VAL A 186 12.68 10.05 11.60
C VAL A 186 11.98 8.82 12.18
N ASN A 187 11.64 7.81 11.38
CA ASN A 187 11.03 6.58 11.89
C ASN A 187 11.94 5.86 12.90
N LYS A 188 13.24 5.71 12.60
CA LYS A 188 14.21 5.14 13.56
C LYS A 188 14.30 5.95 14.86
N MET A 189 14.16 7.28 14.79
CA MET A 189 14.14 8.15 15.97
C MET A 189 12.85 8.02 16.78
N LEU A 190 11.70 7.83 16.11
CA LEU A 190 10.42 7.52 16.74
C LEU A 190 10.45 6.14 17.42
N ASP A 191 10.99 5.11 16.76
CA ASP A 191 11.15 3.76 17.33
C ASP A 191 12.07 3.79 18.56
N ALA A 192 13.21 4.48 18.48
CA ALA A 192 14.11 4.68 19.62
C ALA A 192 13.44 5.45 20.78
N SER A 193 12.57 6.41 20.48
CA SER A 193 11.81 7.17 21.49
C SER A 193 10.70 6.32 22.11
N ARG A 194 10.04 5.47 21.32
CA ARG A 194 9.04 4.49 21.79
C ARG A 194 9.65 3.46 22.73
N ASN A 195 10.85 2.95 22.41
CA ASN A 195 11.56 2.01 23.28
C ASN A 195 11.94 2.68 24.62
N ARG A 196 12.42 3.93 24.59
CA ARG A 196 12.68 4.70 25.82
C ARG A 196 11.44 4.92 26.67
N LEU A 197 10.27 5.16 26.06
CA LEU A 197 9.00 5.23 26.79
C LEU A 197 8.67 3.88 27.45
N GLN A 198 8.82 2.76 26.74
CA GLN A 198 8.63 1.43 27.34
C GLN A 198 9.64 1.10 28.46
N ASP A 199 10.84 1.67 28.43
CA ASP A 199 11.82 1.52 29.52
C ASP A 199 11.49 2.45 30.71
N LEU A 200 10.88 3.62 30.48
CA LEU A 200 10.32 4.46 31.53
C LEU A 200 9.10 3.79 32.18
N ASP A 201 8.18 3.21 31.41
CA ASP A 201 7.01 2.47 31.93
C ASP A 201 7.45 1.34 32.90
N LYS A 202 8.55 0.64 32.59
CA LYS A 202 9.14 -0.40 33.46
C LYS A 202 9.76 0.21 34.73
N LEU A 203 10.44 1.35 34.62
CA LEU A 203 11.03 2.04 35.76
C LEU A 203 9.95 2.58 36.70
N GLU A 204 8.83 3.11 36.18
CA GLU A 204 7.68 3.52 36.98
C GLU A 204 7.06 2.32 37.72
N GLN A 205 6.90 1.17 37.05
CA GLN A 205 6.46 -0.07 37.69
C GLN A 205 7.43 -0.53 38.81
N GLN A 206 8.75 -0.43 38.58
CA GLN A 206 9.76 -0.75 39.60
C GLN A 206 9.75 0.22 40.79
N VAL A 207 9.47 1.51 40.55
CA VAL A 207 9.29 2.50 41.63
C VAL A 207 8.05 2.14 42.44
N ILE A 208 6.92 1.81 41.80
CA ILE A 208 5.68 1.41 42.50
C ILE A 208 5.91 0.17 43.37
N THR A 209 6.63 -0.85 42.90
CA THR A 209 6.97 -2.02 43.74
C THR A 209 7.89 -1.62 44.90
N LEU A 210 8.96 -0.84 44.64
CA LEU A 210 9.87 -0.40 45.70
C LEU A 210 9.20 0.52 46.74
N GLU A 211 8.15 1.25 46.37
CA GLU A 211 7.34 2.03 47.32
C GLU A 211 6.40 1.15 48.16
N ALA A 212 5.90 0.04 47.60
CA ALA A 212 5.17 -0.98 48.35
C ALA A 212 6.09 -1.73 49.33
N ASP A 213 7.23 -2.25 48.87
CA ASP A 213 8.25 -2.92 49.70
C ASP A 213 8.70 -2.03 50.87
N LYS A 214 8.87 -0.73 50.59
CA LYS A 214 9.23 0.31 51.57
C LYS A 214 8.10 0.66 52.54
N ALA A 215 6.84 0.38 52.20
CA ALA A 215 5.70 0.50 53.11
C ALA A 215 5.58 -0.73 54.01
N GLU A 216 5.82 -1.93 53.47
CA GLU A 216 5.86 -3.21 54.21
C GLU A 216 7.01 -3.20 55.24
N LEU A 217 8.24 -2.91 54.82
CA LEU A 217 9.41 -2.80 55.72
C LEU A 217 9.25 -1.72 56.81
N LYS A 218 8.42 -0.68 56.57
CA LYS A 218 8.06 0.29 57.61
C LYS A 218 7.06 -0.28 58.61
N HIS A 219 6.09 -1.06 58.15
CA HIS A 219 5.12 -1.73 59.03
C HIS A 219 5.84 -2.74 59.93
N ASP A 220 6.70 -3.59 59.36
CA ASP A 220 7.54 -4.53 60.10
C ASP A 220 8.42 -3.84 61.13
N CYS A 221 9.01 -2.69 60.78
CA CYS A 221 9.81 -1.90 61.71
C CYS A 221 8.99 -1.35 62.88
N ILE A 222 7.71 -0.99 62.66
CA ILE A 222 6.78 -0.57 63.73
C ILE A 222 6.39 -1.75 64.61
N LEU A 223 6.09 -2.93 64.03
CA LEU A 223 5.79 -4.15 64.78
C LEU A 223 6.97 -4.57 65.66
N ALA A 224 8.19 -4.63 65.10
CA ALA A 224 9.40 -4.94 65.84
C ALA A 224 9.71 -3.89 66.94
N GLN A 225 9.38 -2.61 66.73
CA GLN A 225 9.47 -1.59 67.78
C GLN A 225 8.46 -1.85 68.92
N GLN A 226 7.22 -2.24 68.60
CA GLN A 226 6.20 -2.60 69.59
C GLN A 226 6.61 -3.84 70.40
N GLU A 227 7.16 -4.87 69.75
CA GLU A 227 7.72 -6.06 70.42
C GLU A 227 8.91 -5.71 71.33
N ILE A 228 9.81 -4.82 70.90
CA ILE A 228 10.90 -4.32 71.73
C ILE A 228 10.35 -3.54 72.94
N GLU A 229 9.25 -2.80 72.80
CA GLU A 229 8.61 -2.14 73.94
C GLU A 229 7.90 -3.11 74.89
N THR A 230 7.21 -4.15 74.41
CA THR A 230 6.61 -5.16 75.30
C THR A 230 7.70 -5.91 76.06
N LEU A 231 8.74 -6.41 75.38
CA LEU A 231 9.87 -7.07 76.03
C LEU A 231 10.60 -6.17 77.05
N ARG A 232 10.59 -4.84 76.86
CA ARG A 232 11.10 -3.87 77.86
C ARG A 232 10.18 -3.74 79.08
N ARG A 233 8.86 -3.83 78.92
CA ARG A 233 7.90 -3.87 80.03
C ARG A 233 8.07 -5.18 80.80
N ASP A 234 8.10 -6.31 80.10
CA ASP A 234 8.29 -7.65 80.68
C ASP A 234 9.61 -7.73 81.48
N LEU A 235 10.70 -7.14 80.97
CA LEU A 235 11.98 -7.06 81.67
C LEU A 235 11.92 -6.18 82.93
N ALA A 236 11.18 -5.07 82.89
CA ALA A 236 10.98 -4.19 84.05
C ALA A 236 10.14 -4.88 85.14
N GLU A 237 9.05 -5.57 84.76
CA GLU A 237 8.25 -6.39 85.67
C GLU A 237 9.08 -7.52 86.29
N LEU A 238 9.93 -8.20 85.50
CA LEU A 238 10.86 -9.20 86.01
C LEU A 238 11.88 -8.61 86.99
N ASP A 239 12.37 -7.39 86.78
CA ASP A 239 13.28 -6.72 87.73
C ASP A 239 12.56 -6.24 89.00
N GLU A 240 11.31 -5.76 88.92
CA GLU A 240 10.50 -5.46 90.10
C GLU A 240 10.21 -6.73 90.91
N LEU A 241 9.81 -7.82 90.26
CA LEU A 241 9.60 -9.13 90.90
C LEU A 241 10.90 -9.65 91.55
N LYS A 242 12.07 -9.38 90.97
CA LYS A 242 13.38 -9.69 91.61
C LYS A 242 13.63 -8.81 92.85
N VAL A 243 13.12 -7.59 92.93
CA VAL A 243 13.20 -6.74 94.14
C VAL A 243 12.22 -7.25 95.19
N GLN A 244 10.95 -7.41 94.86
CA GLN A 244 9.91 -7.94 95.77
C GLN A 244 10.32 -9.30 96.36
N ASN A 245 10.89 -10.21 95.56
CA ASN A 245 11.34 -11.52 96.04
C ASN A 245 12.58 -11.43 96.96
N LYS A 246 13.50 -10.47 96.74
CA LYS A 246 14.59 -10.19 97.70
C LYS A 246 14.04 -9.68 99.04
N GLU A 247 13.08 -8.77 99.00
CA GLU A 247 12.42 -8.18 100.17
C GLU A 247 11.63 -9.24 100.95
N LEU A 248 10.84 -10.07 100.27
CA LEU A 248 10.17 -11.24 100.86
C LEU A 248 11.18 -12.19 101.50
N SER A 249 12.33 -12.48 100.85
CA SER A 249 13.38 -13.30 101.49
C SER A 249 13.99 -12.62 102.72
N HIS A 250 14.04 -11.29 102.77
CA HIS A 250 14.54 -10.54 103.94
C HIS A 250 13.51 -10.56 105.07
N CYS A 251 12.23 -10.39 104.76
CA CYS A 251 11.11 -10.51 105.69
C CYS A 251 11.03 -11.93 106.28
N LEU A 252 11.11 -12.98 105.45
CA LEU A 252 11.18 -14.37 105.93
C LEU A 252 12.39 -14.59 106.85
N LYS A 253 13.56 -14.02 106.54
CA LYS A 253 14.76 -14.10 107.40
C LYS A 253 14.61 -13.32 108.72
N SER A 254 13.84 -12.22 108.77
CA SER A 254 13.57 -11.50 110.02
C SER A 254 12.51 -12.22 110.87
N MET A 255 11.44 -12.73 110.24
CA MET A 255 10.44 -13.60 110.88
C MET A 255 11.07 -14.89 111.42
N GLU A 256 11.98 -15.52 110.68
CA GLU A 256 12.77 -16.67 111.16
C GLU A 256 13.62 -16.34 112.40
N LYS A 257 14.24 -15.15 112.44
CA LYS A 257 15.01 -14.72 113.62
C LYS A 257 14.10 -14.48 114.82
N SER A 258 12.98 -13.78 114.64
CA SER A 258 11.95 -13.61 115.67
C SER A 258 11.40 -14.96 116.15
N ARG A 259 11.12 -15.90 115.24
CA ARG A 259 10.65 -17.25 115.60
C ARG A 259 11.69 -18.02 116.42
N ARG A 260 12.97 -17.97 116.04
CA ARG A 260 14.08 -18.54 116.83
C ARG A 260 14.19 -17.89 118.21
N GLN A 261 14.08 -16.57 118.31
CA GLN A 261 14.06 -15.85 119.59
C GLN A 261 12.89 -16.29 120.47
N HIS A 262 11.67 -16.38 119.92
CA HIS A 262 10.50 -16.89 120.64
C HIS A 262 10.65 -18.37 121.03
N GLU A 263 11.29 -19.21 120.21
CA GLU A 263 11.63 -20.60 120.57
C GLU A 263 12.66 -20.68 121.71
N GLU A 264 13.65 -19.78 121.73
CA GLU A 264 14.68 -19.68 122.78
C GLU A 264 14.11 -19.13 124.10
N ASP A 265 13.32 -18.05 124.05
CA ASP A 265 12.64 -17.52 125.24
C ASP A 265 11.59 -18.51 125.76
N ALA A 266 10.86 -19.21 124.89
CA ALA A 266 9.99 -20.30 125.31
C ALA A 266 10.75 -21.50 125.91
N LYS A 267 12.05 -21.69 125.64
CA LYS A 267 12.90 -22.64 126.38
C LYS A 267 13.29 -22.07 127.74
N ARG A 268 13.77 -20.82 127.80
CA ARG A 268 14.09 -20.11 129.05
C ARG A 268 12.94 -20.11 130.05
N TYR A 269 11.71 -19.84 129.61
CA TYR A 269 10.52 -19.90 130.47
C TYR A 269 10.22 -21.31 130.99
N ARG A 270 10.46 -22.37 130.20
CA ARG A 270 10.35 -23.77 130.67
C ARG A 270 11.46 -24.14 131.66
N GLU A 271 12.69 -23.71 131.41
CA GLU A 271 13.83 -23.92 132.30
C GLU A 271 13.65 -23.18 133.64
N ALA A 272 13.13 -21.96 133.61
CA ALA A 272 12.77 -21.19 134.80
C ALA A 272 11.59 -21.83 135.56
N ALA A 273 10.53 -22.26 134.87
CA ALA A 273 9.41 -22.98 135.49
C ALA A 273 9.90 -24.23 136.24
N GLY A 274 10.78 -25.04 135.64
CA GLY A 274 11.41 -26.20 136.29
C GLY A 274 12.38 -25.88 137.44
N GLN A 275 12.76 -24.60 137.64
CA GLN A 275 13.48 -24.15 138.85
C GLN A 275 12.52 -23.70 139.96
N TYR A 276 11.39 -23.08 139.61
CA TYR A 276 10.32 -22.75 140.55
C TYR A 276 9.61 -24.00 141.08
N GLU A 277 9.41 -25.02 140.23
CA GLU A 277 8.83 -26.31 140.61
C GLU A 277 9.69 -27.00 141.69
N LYS A 278 11.01 -27.09 141.49
CA LYS A 278 11.97 -27.61 142.50
C LYS A 278 12.00 -26.80 143.79
N HIS A 279 11.88 -25.47 143.71
CA HIS A 279 11.71 -24.64 144.91
C HIS A 279 10.41 -24.98 145.65
N SER A 280 9.31 -25.20 144.94
CA SER A 280 8.02 -25.57 145.55
C SER A 280 8.08 -26.94 146.26
N GLU A 281 8.77 -27.93 145.69
CA GLU A 281 9.05 -29.21 146.36
C GLU A 281 9.90 -29.03 147.63
N THR A 282 10.87 -28.13 147.60
CA THR A 282 11.74 -27.82 148.74
C THR A 282 10.97 -27.17 149.89
N LEU A 283 10.10 -26.20 149.60
CA LEU A 283 9.20 -25.61 150.61
C LEU A 283 8.18 -26.64 151.13
N ARG A 284 7.76 -27.61 150.32
CA ARG A 284 6.82 -28.67 150.72
C ARG A 284 7.39 -29.56 151.81
N MET A 285 8.66 -29.97 151.69
CA MET A 285 9.36 -30.69 152.76
C MET A 285 9.48 -29.88 154.06
N GLN A 286 9.64 -28.55 153.97
CA GLN A 286 9.69 -27.68 155.14
C GLN A 286 8.33 -27.54 155.85
N LEU A 287 7.22 -27.80 155.15
CA LEU A 287 5.88 -27.74 155.73
C LEU A 287 5.57 -29.01 156.55
N ASP A 288 5.90 -30.20 156.01
CA ASP A 288 5.69 -31.50 156.66
C ASP A 288 6.35 -31.60 158.05
N ASP A 289 7.53 -31.01 158.25
CA ASP A 289 8.21 -30.99 159.56
C ASP A 289 7.61 -29.98 160.55
N VAL A 290 7.01 -28.90 160.06
CA VAL A 290 6.31 -27.91 160.91
C VAL A 290 5.00 -28.50 161.46
N GLU A 291 4.23 -29.23 160.65
CA GLU A 291 2.99 -29.89 161.11
C GLU A 291 3.24 -30.90 162.25
N ARG A 292 4.38 -31.61 162.20
CA ARG A 292 4.80 -32.54 163.27
C ARG A 292 5.00 -31.85 164.62
N HIS A 293 5.53 -30.62 164.63
CA HIS A 293 5.73 -29.85 165.88
C HIS A 293 4.43 -29.30 166.47
N PHE A 294 3.41 -28.99 165.65
CA PHE A 294 2.10 -28.56 166.18
C PHE A 294 1.34 -29.70 166.87
N ALA A 295 1.43 -30.94 166.35
CA ALA A 295 0.68 -32.09 166.85
C ALA A 295 0.99 -32.51 168.31
N ASP A 296 2.21 -32.25 168.81
CA ASP A 296 2.57 -32.55 170.20
C ASP A 296 2.26 -31.40 171.18
N MET A 297 2.19 -30.16 170.71
CA MET A 297 1.77 -28.99 171.52
C MET A 297 0.30 -29.11 171.97
N GLU A 298 -0.60 -29.55 171.09
CA GLU A 298 -2.03 -29.69 171.40
C GLU A 298 -2.31 -30.68 172.54
N LYS A 299 -1.50 -31.76 172.66
CA LYS A 299 -1.67 -32.79 173.70
C LYS A 299 -1.45 -32.25 175.11
N GLN A 300 -0.56 -31.26 175.27
CA GLN A 300 -0.25 -30.69 176.59
C GLN A 300 -1.34 -29.72 177.05
N GLN A 301 -1.85 -28.88 176.14
CA GLN A 301 -2.85 -27.85 176.49
C GLN A 301 -4.23 -28.44 176.85
N ARG A 302 -4.59 -29.61 176.30
CA ARG A 302 -5.87 -30.32 176.59
C ARG A 302 -6.10 -30.70 178.06
N LYS A 303 -5.11 -30.61 178.95
CA LYS A 303 -5.29 -30.82 180.41
C LYS A 303 -5.53 -29.54 181.22
N ALA A 304 -5.32 -28.35 180.65
CA ALA A 304 -5.39 -27.08 181.39
C ALA A 304 -6.76 -26.38 181.29
N LEU A 305 -7.40 -26.36 180.12
CA LEU A 305 -8.67 -25.65 179.91
C LEU A 305 -9.90 -26.49 180.31
N LYS A 306 -10.10 -26.63 181.62
CA LYS A 306 -11.40 -27.07 182.21
C LYS A 306 -12.03 -26.01 183.14
N GLN A 307 -11.56 -24.76 183.03
CA GLN A 307 -12.09 -23.57 183.71
C GLN A 307 -12.07 -22.36 182.75
N ALA A 308 -12.89 -21.33 183.04
CA ALA A 308 -13.16 -20.12 182.24
C ALA A 308 -13.91 -20.32 180.88
N ARG A 309 -14.59 -19.28 180.39
CA ARG A 309 -15.70 -19.37 179.41
C ARG A 309 -16.02 -18.00 178.73
N ARG A 310 -16.40 -18.00 177.43
CA ARG A 310 -17.15 -16.98 176.61
C ARG A 310 -16.40 -15.97 175.68
N ALA A 311 -16.87 -15.92 174.41
CA ALA A 311 -17.09 -14.76 173.49
C ALA A 311 -15.88 -13.96 172.90
N THR A 312 -15.86 -13.28 171.72
CA THR A 312 -16.84 -12.95 170.63
C THR A 312 -16.16 -12.62 169.25
N ASN A 313 -16.86 -12.08 168.21
CA ASN A 313 -16.45 -11.94 166.76
C ASN A 313 -16.54 -10.45 166.24
N GLY A 314 -16.20 -9.99 165.00
CA GLY A 314 -15.56 -10.51 163.75
C GLY A 314 -15.91 -9.71 162.43
N ALA A 315 -15.22 -9.96 161.27
CA ALA A 315 -15.51 -9.56 159.85
C ALA A 315 -15.24 -8.09 159.32
N ALA A 316 -15.29 -7.70 158.00
CA ALA A 316 -14.80 -8.23 156.67
C ALA A 316 -15.14 -7.30 155.39
N LEU A 317 -14.60 -7.62 154.16
CA LEU A 317 -14.94 -7.20 152.74
C LEU A 317 -14.67 -5.72 152.25
N ASN A 318 -14.71 -5.25 150.96
CA ASN A 318 -14.95 -5.72 149.54
C ASN A 318 -14.13 -4.85 148.50
N GLY A 319 -14.24 -4.71 147.13
CA GLY A 319 -15.10 -5.10 145.97
C GLY A 319 -14.64 -4.44 144.59
N GLU A 320 -15.32 -4.62 143.42
CA GLU A 320 -14.90 -4.17 142.02
C GLU A 320 -16.07 -3.80 140.99
N GLN A 321 -15.80 -3.51 139.68
CA GLN A 321 -16.58 -3.73 138.38
C GLN A 321 -17.89 -2.92 137.97
N LYS A 322 -18.47 -2.83 136.71
CA LYS A 322 -18.06 -2.94 135.24
C LYS A 322 -19.24 -2.82 134.14
N LEU A 323 -19.00 -2.24 132.92
CA LEU A 323 -19.64 -2.41 131.52
C LEU A 323 -21.06 -1.89 130.99
N GLU A 324 -21.12 -1.50 129.67
CA GLU A 324 -22.03 -1.88 128.47
C GLU A 324 -23.56 -1.54 128.23
N ASN A 325 -24.02 -1.35 126.93
CA ASN A 325 -25.25 -1.90 126.21
C ASN A 325 -25.93 -1.16 124.97
N GLN A 326 -26.97 -1.76 124.32
CA GLN A 326 -27.65 -1.49 122.98
C GLN A 326 -29.23 -1.34 123.07
N PRO A 327 -30.22 -1.61 122.12
CA PRO A 327 -30.30 -2.08 120.67
C PRO A 327 -31.48 -1.57 119.71
N GLU A 328 -31.62 -2.19 118.49
CA GLU A 328 -32.81 -2.53 117.59
C GLU A 328 -33.82 -1.59 116.82
N SER A 329 -34.08 -1.86 115.51
CA SER A 329 -35.39 -2.16 114.82
C SER A 329 -35.45 -1.92 113.27
N ASP A 330 -36.34 -2.62 112.52
CA ASP A 330 -36.36 -2.76 111.03
C ASP A 330 -37.35 -1.87 110.21
N LYS A 331 -37.01 -1.63 108.93
CA LYS A 331 -37.91 -1.21 107.82
C LYS A 331 -37.39 -1.66 106.45
N GLU A 332 -38.27 -1.93 105.48
CA GLU A 332 -37.89 -2.07 104.06
C GLU A 332 -37.52 -0.69 103.47
N VAL A 333 -36.36 -0.63 102.80
CA VAL A 333 -35.83 0.58 102.12
C VAL A 333 -35.23 0.12 100.77
N ASP A 334 -35.51 0.85 99.69
CA ASP A 334 -34.84 0.64 98.41
C ASP A 334 -33.49 1.38 98.40
N ASP A 335 -32.43 0.77 97.84
CA ASP A 335 -31.15 1.47 97.64
C ASP A 335 -31.28 2.48 96.48
N LEU A 336 -31.68 3.71 96.81
CA LEU A 336 -31.91 4.78 95.85
C LEU A 336 -30.66 5.16 95.03
N LYS A 337 -29.46 4.76 95.47
CA LYS A 337 -28.19 4.92 94.72
C LYS A 337 -28.17 4.15 93.39
N ALA A 338 -29.11 3.22 93.17
CA ALA A 338 -29.27 2.52 91.90
C ALA A 338 -29.69 3.46 90.74
N ILE A 339 -30.23 4.65 91.04
CA ILE A 339 -30.51 5.70 90.04
C ILE A 339 -29.23 6.52 89.83
N VAL A 340 -28.74 6.54 88.58
CA VAL A 340 -27.58 7.33 88.18
C VAL A 340 -27.87 8.82 88.42
N GLY A 341 -27.07 9.43 89.30
CA GLY A 341 -27.25 10.80 89.80
C GLY A 341 -27.52 10.88 91.31
N ILE A 342 -28.11 9.84 91.91
CA ILE A 342 -28.39 9.80 93.36
C ILE A 342 -27.16 9.29 94.13
N GLY A 343 -26.24 10.20 94.44
CA GLY A 343 -25.17 9.93 95.41
C GLY A 343 -25.67 9.85 96.86
N LYS A 344 -24.84 9.33 97.78
CA LYS A 344 -25.15 9.18 99.22
C LYS A 344 -25.76 10.42 99.90
N VAL A 345 -25.36 11.62 99.47
CA VAL A 345 -25.88 12.91 99.98
C VAL A 345 -27.31 13.18 99.50
N PHE A 346 -27.63 12.85 98.24
CA PHE A 346 -28.98 12.97 97.70
C PHE A 346 -29.92 11.91 98.30
N GLU A 347 -29.44 10.68 98.45
CA GLU A 347 -30.16 9.62 99.16
C GLU A 347 -30.53 10.03 100.59
N HIS A 348 -29.58 10.56 101.38
CA HIS A 348 -29.87 11.04 102.74
C HIS A 348 -30.92 12.16 102.73
N THR A 349 -30.79 13.13 101.82
CA THR A 349 -31.77 14.24 101.69
C THR A 349 -33.16 13.74 101.27
N LEU A 350 -33.25 12.72 100.41
CA LEU A 350 -34.53 12.12 100.00
C LEU A 350 -35.18 11.33 101.15
N ASN A 351 -34.38 10.56 101.90
CA ASN A 351 -34.81 9.85 103.10
C ASN A 351 -35.33 10.82 104.19
N ASP A 352 -34.64 11.95 104.40
CA ASP A 352 -35.06 13.02 105.32
C ASP A 352 -36.38 13.69 104.87
N LEU A 353 -36.63 13.74 103.56
CA LEU A 353 -37.91 14.16 102.95
C LEU A 353 -38.98 13.06 102.93
N GLY A 354 -38.72 11.88 103.51
CA GLY A 354 -39.68 10.78 103.64
C GLY A 354 -39.81 9.87 102.40
N ILE A 355 -38.85 9.92 101.48
CA ILE A 355 -38.83 9.16 100.23
C ILE A 355 -37.82 8.02 100.34
N PHE A 356 -38.30 6.79 100.44
CA PHE A 356 -37.51 5.59 100.75
C PHE A 356 -37.62 4.48 99.69
N THR A 357 -38.41 4.69 98.62
CA THR A 357 -38.71 3.65 97.62
C THR A 357 -38.72 4.18 96.18
N PHE A 358 -38.31 3.35 95.21
CA PHE A 358 -38.34 3.70 93.78
C PHE A 358 -39.75 4.07 93.31
N LYS A 359 -40.78 3.42 93.89
CA LYS A 359 -42.20 3.68 93.59
C LYS A 359 -42.65 5.11 93.91
N GLN A 360 -42.02 5.78 94.88
CA GLN A 360 -42.31 7.19 95.19
C GLN A 360 -41.74 8.11 94.10
N ILE A 361 -40.46 7.93 93.74
CA ILE A 361 -39.77 8.74 92.71
C ILE A 361 -40.41 8.54 91.32
N ALA A 362 -40.76 7.29 90.98
CA ALA A 362 -41.44 6.94 89.73
C ALA A 362 -42.81 7.63 89.52
N ASN A 363 -43.42 8.15 90.58
CA ASN A 363 -44.74 8.81 90.57
C ASN A 363 -44.67 10.32 90.85
N PHE A 364 -43.48 10.95 90.87
CA PHE A 364 -43.36 12.40 91.04
C PHE A 364 -44.10 13.16 89.93
N THR A 365 -44.91 14.14 90.34
CA THR A 365 -45.47 15.15 89.43
C THR A 365 -44.47 16.28 89.21
N ILE A 366 -44.74 17.17 88.24
CA ILE A 366 -43.91 18.36 87.99
C ILE A 366 -43.82 19.26 89.24
N GLU A 367 -44.88 19.30 90.05
CA GLU A 367 -44.91 20.05 91.32
C GLU A 367 -44.06 19.38 92.41
N ASP A 368 -43.99 18.04 92.45
CA ASP A 368 -43.09 17.30 93.35
C ASP A 368 -41.62 17.52 92.98
N VAL A 369 -41.28 17.45 91.69
CA VAL A 369 -39.94 17.72 91.17
C VAL A 369 -39.50 19.14 91.54
N ALA A 370 -40.37 20.14 91.34
CA ALA A 370 -40.10 21.51 91.74
C ALA A 370 -39.89 21.66 93.26
N ARG A 371 -40.69 20.96 94.09
CA ARG A 371 -40.55 20.96 95.55
C ARG A 371 -39.22 20.38 96.01
N VAL A 372 -38.80 19.23 95.47
CA VAL A 372 -37.51 18.60 95.84
C VAL A 372 -36.32 19.41 95.30
N ASN A 373 -36.39 19.93 94.06
CA ASN A 373 -35.38 20.85 93.51
C ASN A 373 -35.23 22.16 94.32
N ALA A 374 -36.25 22.59 95.06
CA ALA A 374 -36.16 23.79 95.90
C ALA A 374 -35.29 23.55 97.15
N GLU A 375 -35.36 22.36 97.74
CA GLU A 375 -34.62 21.99 98.96
C GLU A 375 -33.17 21.55 98.67
N LEU A 376 -32.91 21.01 97.48
CA LEU A 376 -31.56 20.71 96.95
C LEU A 376 -30.80 22.00 96.58
N LYS A 377 -30.47 22.80 97.60
CA LYS A 377 -29.97 24.18 97.51
C LYS A 377 -28.71 24.37 96.65
N GLU A 378 -27.84 23.36 96.53
CA GLU A 378 -26.58 23.46 95.78
C GLU A 378 -26.64 22.94 94.32
N PHE A 379 -27.60 22.08 93.96
CA PHE A 379 -27.59 21.35 92.66
C PHE A 379 -28.98 21.19 92.03
N LYS A 380 -29.64 22.32 91.76
CA LYS A 380 -30.98 22.37 91.13
C LYS A 380 -30.95 21.86 89.69
N GLY A 381 -31.96 21.08 89.30
CA GLY A 381 -32.18 20.60 87.93
C GLY A 381 -31.61 19.21 87.62
N ARG A 382 -30.81 18.60 88.51
CA ARG A 382 -30.23 17.26 88.26
C ARG A 382 -31.27 16.15 88.07
N MET A 383 -32.41 16.21 88.77
CA MET A 383 -33.52 15.26 88.58
C MET A 383 -34.03 15.18 87.14
N GLU A 384 -33.95 16.28 86.41
CA GLU A 384 -34.41 16.42 85.02
C GLU A 384 -33.28 16.10 84.02
N GLN A 385 -32.06 16.55 84.34
CA GLN A 385 -30.87 16.32 83.50
C GLN A 385 -30.39 14.85 83.51
N ASP A 386 -30.49 14.19 84.67
CA ASP A 386 -30.07 12.81 84.88
C ASP A 386 -31.27 11.82 84.83
N ASP A 387 -32.46 12.26 84.39
CA ASP A 387 -33.76 11.52 84.32
C ASP A 387 -34.02 10.52 85.48
N TRP A 388 -34.18 11.04 86.69
CA TRP A 388 -34.42 10.19 87.86
C TRP A 388 -35.79 9.50 87.82
N ILE A 389 -36.77 10.04 87.09
CA ILE A 389 -38.13 9.47 87.03
C ILE A 389 -38.19 8.30 86.03
N GLY A 390 -37.54 8.41 84.87
CA GLY A 390 -37.40 7.31 83.91
C GLY A 390 -36.64 6.14 84.53
N GLN A 391 -35.49 6.40 85.14
CA GLN A 391 -34.70 5.39 85.84
C GLN A 391 -35.47 4.76 87.01
N ALA A 392 -36.18 5.55 87.83
CA ALA A 392 -37.01 5.02 88.91
C ALA A 392 -38.15 4.12 88.38
N LYS A 393 -38.74 4.45 87.23
CA LYS A 393 -39.75 3.59 86.57
C LYS A 393 -39.15 2.30 86.05
N GLU A 394 -37.97 2.32 85.42
CA GLU A 394 -37.30 1.11 84.95
C GLU A 394 -36.91 0.18 86.12
N LEU A 395 -36.32 0.72 87.19
CA LEU A 395 -35.97 -0.03 88.39
C LEU A 395 -37.22 -0.56 89.13
N TYR A 396 -38.29 0.23 89.20
CA TYR A 396 -39.58 -0.22 89.72
C TYR A 396 -40.17 -1.36 88.88
N TYR A 397 -40.16 -1.24 87.54
CA TYR A 397 -40.63 -2.31 86.66
C TYR A 397 -39.79 -3.58 86.85
N LYS A 398 -38.45 -3.45 86.87
CA LYS A 398 -37.51 -4.56 87.06
C LYS A 398 -37.58 -5.22 88.44
N LYS A 399 -38.09 -4.52 89.47
CA LYS A 399 -38.30 -5.09 90.82
C LYS A 399 -39.71 -5.67 91.03
N TYR A 400 -40.71 -5.27 90.25
CA TYR A 400 -42.13 -5.61 90.51
C TYR A 400 -42.91 -6.20 89.31
N ALA A 401 -42.35 -6.31 88.10
CA ALA A 401 -43.04 -6.88 86.93
C ALA A 401 -42.99 -8.41 86.84
N ASP A 402 -41.89 -9.05 87.29
CA ASP A 402 -41.75 -10.52 87.37
C ASP A 402 -42.81 -11.20 88.26
N ALA A 403 -43.60 -10.42 89.00
CA ALA A 403 -44.65 -10.88 89.90
C ALA A 403 -46.06 -10.97 89.26
N LYS A 404 -46.22 -10.77 87.93
CA LYS A 404 -47.57 -10.74 87.32
C LYS A 404 -47.75 -11.34 85.92
N GLU A 405 -46.90 -12.27 85.49
CA GLU A 405 -47.09 -13.00 84.22
C GLU A 405 -47.10 -14.53 84.39
N VAL A 406 -47.52 -15.02 85.57
CA VAL A 406 -47.79 -16.45 85.84
C VAL A 406 -49.13 -16.63 86.56
N VAL A 407 -50.23 -16.39 85.83
CA VAL A 407 -51.61 -16.78 86.22
C VAL A 407 -52.44 -17.23 85.00
N ASP A 408 -52.36 -16.51 83.87
CA ASP A 408 -53.28 -16.68 82.73
C ASP A 408 -52.72 -17.45 81.50
N SER A 409 -51.98 -18.55 81.72
CA SER A 409 -52.01 -19.72 80.81
C SER A 409 -51.28 -20.94 81.41
N VAL A 410 -51.93 -22.10 81.31
CA VAL A 410 -51.46 -23.44 81.77
C VAL A 410 -50.27 -23.95 80.97
#